data_AF-A0AAN5CL35-F1
#
_entry.id   AF-A0AAN5CL35-F1
#
_cell.length_a   1.000
_cell.length_b   1.000
_cell.length_c   1.000
_cell.angle_alpha   90.00
_cell.angle_beta   90.00
_cell.angle_gamma   90.00
#
_symmetry.space_group_name_H-M   'P 1'
#
loop_
_entity.id
_entity.type
_entity.pdbx_description
1 polymer ?
#
loop_
_entity_poly.entity_id
_entity_poly.type
_entity_poly.pdbx_seq_one_letter_code
_entity_poly.pdbx_strand_id
1 'polypeptide(L)'
;MTVISFERLYSSIYPVHFEKNSSKRLASLLSSITIIVTSFITMSLFSNGFTLFGEYPVAILDEKIAENSTNIKRLALIGTYTNVLMIFVFASDVYLNFIRKLPAIKPWLSNSYQRSENRRVILIILPMEIAGSLLALMTTTAQILELN
;
A
#
# COMPACT_ATOMS: atom_id res chain seq x y z
N MET A 1 -2.95 5.24 0.20
CA MET A 1 -1.93 5.18 1.27
C MET A 1 -0.63 4.59 0.76
N THR A 2 -0.65 3.39 0.16
CA THR A 2 0.51 2.67 -0.42
C THR A 2 1.50 3.54 -1.20
N VAL A 3 1.02 4.33 -2.17
CA VAL A 3 1.87 5.17 -3.03
C VAL A 3 2.68 6.22 -2.24
N ILE A 4 2.04 6.86 -1.25
CA ILE A 4 2.67 7.90 -0.43
C ILE A 4 3.72 7.27 0.51
N SER A 5 3.48 6.06 1.00
CA SER A 5 4.45 5.31 1.81
C SER A 5 5.68 4.90 0.99
N PHE A 6 5.49 4.48 -0.27
CA PHE A 6 6.61 4.16 -1.18
C PHE A 6 7.41 5.39 -1.60
N GLU A 7 6.75 6.50 -1.91
CA GLU A 7 7.43 7.77 -2.24
C GLU A 7 8.32 8.23 -1.06
N ARG A 8 7.82 8.11 0.17
CA ARG A 8 8.58 8.43 1.39
C ARG A 8 9.73 7.48 1.63
N LEU A 9 9.51 6.17 1.51
CA LEU A 9 10.57 5.17 1.64
C LEU A 9 11.68 5.45 0.62
N TYR A 10 11.31 5.74 -0.63
CA TYR A 10 12.26 6.08 -1.69
C TYR A 10 13.03 7.37 -1.40
N SER A 11 12.36 8.43 -0.93
CA SER A 11 13.01 9.68 -0.52
C SER A 11 14.00 9.49 0.64
N SER A 12 13.72 8.53 1.52
CA SER A 12 14.55 8.22 2.69
C SER A 12 15.80 7.41 2.33
N ILE A 13 15.72 6.57 1.28
CA ILE A 13 16.84 5.75 0.80
C ILE A 13 17.75 6.56 -0.15
N TYR A 14 17.18 7.38 -1.04
CA TYR A 14 17.92 8.10 -2.09
C TYR A 14 17.61 9.60 -2.11
N PRO A 15 17.95 10.36 -1.05
CA PRO A 15 17.60 11.78 -0.93
C PRO A 15 18.18 12.63 -2.07
N VAL A 16 19.44 12.39 -2.44
CA VAL A 16 20.15 13.15 -3.49
C VAL A 16 19.56 12.95 -4.88
N HIS A 17 19.03 11.76 -5.16
CA HIS A 17 18.42 11.48 -6.46
C HIS A 17 17.00 12.03 -6.54
N PHE A 18 16.27 11.95 -5.42
CA PHE A 18 14.93 12.51 -5.27
C PHE A 18 14.90 14.03 -5.43
N GLU A 19 15.94 14.74 -4.95
CA GLU A 19 16.07 16.20 -5.13
C GLU A 19 16.21 16.60 -6.60
N LYS A 20 16.95 15.82 -7.40
CA LYS A 20 17.21 16.12 -8.82
C LYS A 20 16.04 15.74 -9.73
N ASN A 21 15.35 14.65 -9.43
CA ASN A 21 14.26 14.14 -10.26
C ASN A 21 12.94 14.25 -9.50
N SER A 22 12.21 15.33 -9.78
CA SER A 22 10.90 15.67 -9.19
C SER A 22 9.98 14.45 -9.06
N SER A 23 9.56 14.19 -7.83
CA SER A 23 8.81 13.00 -7.42
C SER A 23 7.37 12.93 -7.95
N LYS A 24 6.80 14.07 -8.40
CA LYS A 24 5.39 14.15 -8.82
C LYS A 24 5.07 13.21 -9.98
N ARG A 25 5.98 13.07 -10.95
CA ARG A 25 5.80 12.16 -12.10
C ARG A 25 5.89 10.69 -11.67
N LEU A 26 6.84 10.36 -10.79
CA LEU A 26 7.01 9.00 -10.27
C LEU A 26 5.81 8.60 -9.40
N ALA A 27 5.36 9.48 -8.51
CA ALA A 27 4.18 9.28 -7.68
C ALA A 27 2.90 9.11 -8.51
N SER A 28 2.71 9.96 -9.53
CA SER A 28 1.59 9.81 -10.46
C SER A 28 1.64 8.47 -11.20
N LEU A 29 2.81 8.05 -11.66
CA LEU A 29 2.99 6.80 -12.41
C LEU A 29 2.74 5.59 -11.51
N LEU A 30 3.29 5.58 -10.30
CA LEU A 30 3.01 4.56 -9.28
C LEU A 30 1.53 4.52 -8.90
N SER A 31 0.87 5.67 -8.77
CA SER A 31 -0.56 5.74 -8.51
C SER A 31 -1.38 5.16 -9.67
N SER A 32 -1.03 5.46 -10.92
CA SER A 32 -1.72 4.86 -12.06
C SER A 32 -1.52 3.34 -12.14
N ILE A 33 -0.30 2.86 -11.93
CA ILE A 33 0.00 1.42 -11.93
C ILE A 33 -0.78 0.71 -10.83
N THR A 34 -0.78 1.26 -9.61
CA THR A 34 -1.51 0.65 -8.49
C THR A 34 -2.99 0.57 -8.78
N ILE A 35 -3.63 1.63 -9.29
CA ILE A 35 -5.06 1.61 -9.66
C ILE A 35 -5.34 0.54 -10.73
N ILE A 36 -4.53 0.48 -11.78
CA ILE A 36 -4.72 -0.49 -12.89
C ILE A 36 -4.56 -1.92 -12.37
N VAL A 37 -3.51 -2.19 -11.61
CA VAL A 37 -3.23 -3.53 -11.06
C VAL A 37 -4.30 -3.95 -10.06
N THR A 38 -4.71 -3.08 -9.14
CA THR A 38 -5.79 -3.41 -8.19
C THR A 38 -7.09 -3.68 -8.91
N SER A 39 -7.44 -2.86 -9.90
CA SER A 39 -8.65 -3.04 -10.70
C SER A 39 -8.63 -4.33 -11.49
N PHE A 40 -7.47 -4.67 -12.07
CA PHE A 40 -7.28 -5.91 -12.81
C PHE A 40 -7.39 -7.14 -11.90
N ILE A 41 -6.76 -7.12 -10.71
CA ILE A 41 -6.84 -8.22 -9.74
C ILE A 41 -8.28 -8.42 -9.27
N THR A 42 -8.99 -7.34 -8.92
CA THR A 42 -10.40 -7.44 -8.51
C THR A 42 -11.26 -8.01 -9.64
N MET A 43 -11.09 -7.50 -10.86
CA MET A 43 -11.86 -7.98 -12.01
C MET A 43 -11.54 -9.45 -12.32
N SER A 44 -10.26 -9.86 -12.25
CA SER A 44 -9.85 -11.24 -12.50
C SER A 44 -10.38 -12.22 -11.46
N LEU A 45 -10.56 -11.79 -10.19
CA LEU A 45 -11.11 -12.63 -9.13
C LEU A 45 -12.62 -12.78 -9.27
N PHE A 46 -13.34 -11.72 -9.64
CA PHE A 46 -14.79 -11.78 -9.87
C PHE A 46 -15.17 -12.37 -11.23
N SER A 47 -14.27 -12.39 -12.21
CA SER A 47 -14.49 -13.02 -13.52
C SER A 47 -14.05 -14.48 -13.60
N ASN A 48 -13.64 -15.10 -12.49
CA ASN A 48 -13.03 -16.43 -12.47
C ASN A 48 -11.92 -16.57 -13.54
N GLY A 49 -11.00 -15.59 -13.62
CA GLY A 49 -9.93 -15.59 -14.62
C GLY A 49 -10.43 -15.43 -16.06
N PHE A 50 -11.54 -14.70 -16.24
CA PHE A 50 -12.26 -14.51 -17.51
C PHE A 50 -12.82 -15.80 -18.13
N THR A 51 -12.94 -16.88 -17.34
CA THR A 51 -13.39 -18.20 -17.85
C THR A 51 -14.90 -18.44 -17.76
N LEU A 52 -15.69 -17.55 -17.16
CA LEU A 52 -17.14 -17.71 -17.11
C LEU A 52 -17.88 -16.37 -17.30
N PHE A 53 -18.29 -16.12 -18.54
CA PHE A 53 -19.70 -15.77 -18.73
C PHE A 53 -20.42 -17.11 -18.92
N GLY A 54 -20.86 -17.73 -17.82
CA GLY A 54 -21.82 -18.83 -17.86
C GLY A 54 -23.22 -18.31 -18.26
N GLU A 55 -24.28 -19.01 -17.87
CA GLU A 55 -25.68 -18.65 -18.18
C GLU A 55 -26.12 -17.26 -17.68
N TYR A 56 -25.37 -16.63 -16.77
CA TYR A 56 -25.67 -15.30 -16.24
C TYR A 56 -24.69 -14.26 -16.81
N PRO A 57 -25.16 -13.27 -17.59
CA PRO A 57 -24.32 -12.29 -18.28
C PRO A 57 -23.76 -11.18 -17.36
N VAL A 58 -23.97 -11.27 -16.04
CA VAL A 58 -23.61 -10.22 -15.09
C VAL A 58 -22.80 -10.82 -13.96
N ALA A 59 -21.64 -10.23 -13.66
CA ALA A 59 -20.88 -10.52 -12.44
C ALA A 59 -21.67 -9.99 -11.23
N ILE A 60 -22.54 -10.83 -10.66
CA ILE A 60 -23.30 -10.48 -9.47
C ILE A 60 -22.39 -10.67 -8.25
N LEU A 61 -22.17 -9.59 -7.50
CA LEU A 61 -21.53 -9.59 -6.19
C LEU A 61 -22.52 -10.12 -5.14
N ASP A 62 -22.91 -11.38 -5.23
CA ASP A 62 -23.75 -12.04 -4.22
C ASP A 62 -22.95 -13.14 -3.53
N GLU A 63 -22.77 -13.00 -2.22
CA GLU A 63 -22.07 -13.94 -1.34
C GLU A 63 -22.82 -15.27 -1.20
N LYS A 64 -24.14 -15.28 -1.47
CA LYS A 64 -24.97 -16.49 -1.46
C LYS A 64 -24.61 -17.49 -2.55
N ILE A 65 -23.83 -17.07 -3.56
CA ILE A 65 -23.31 -17.96 -4.60
C ILE A 65 -22.03 -18.61 -4.07
N ALA A 66 -22.03 -19.95 -3.98
CA ALA A 66 -20.90 -20.70 -3.41
C ALA A 66 -19.55 -20.45 -4.11
N GLU A 67 -19.55 -20.15 -5.41
CA GLU A 67 -18.33 -19.76 -6.14
C GLU A 67 -17.80 -18.39 -5.70
N ASN A 68 -18.69 -17.42 -5.47
CA ASN A 68 -18.32 -16.09 -5.01
C ASN A 68 -17.75 -16.09 -3.60
N SER A 69 -18.28 -16.92 -2.69
CA SER A 69 -17.75 -17.00 -1.32
C SER A 69 -16.28 -17.44 -1.29
N THR A 70 -15.89 -18.37 -2.17
CA THR A 70 -14.47 -18.79 -2.28
C THR A 70 -13.57 -17.69 -2.87
N ASN A 71 -14.07 -16.89 -3.82
CA ASN A 71 -13.34 -15.77 -4.40
C ASN A 71 -13.22 -14.59 -3.42
N ILE A 72 -14.25 -14.33 -2.62
CA ILE A 72 -14.22 -13.34 -1.54
C ILE A 72 -13.20 -13.76 -0.48
N LYS A 73 -13.15 -15.05 -0.08
CA LYS A 73 -12.10 -15.56 0.82
C LYS A 73 -10.69 -15.32 0.26
N ARG A 74 -10.47 -15.60 -1.02
CA ARG A 74 -9.17 -15.35 -1.69
C ARG A 74 -8.81 -13.87 -1.69
N LEU A 75 -9.77 -12.99 -1.99
CA LEU A 75 -9.57 -11.54 -1.96
C LEU A 75 -9.22 -11.05 -0.55
N ALA A 76 -9.94 -11.50 0.48
CA ALA A 76 -9.68 -11.15 1.87
C ALA A 76 -8.28 -11.62 2.31
N LEU A 77 -7.86 -12.82 1.90
CA LEU A 77 -6.54 -13.37 2.19
C LEU A 77 -5.43 -12.58 1.49
N ILE A 78 -5.60 -12.20 0.22
CA ILE A 78 -4.68 -11.26 -0.47
C ILE A 78 -4.63 -9.91 0.27
N GLY A 79 -5.79 -9.42 0.73
CA GLY A 79 -5.91 -8.22 1.57
C GLY A 79 -5.08 -8.32 2.85
N THR A 80 -5.14 -9.44 3.57
CA THR A 80 -4.33 -9.63 4.79
C THR A 80 -2.83 -9.61 4.51
N TYR A 81 -2.36 -10.29 3.45
CA TYR A 81 -0.93 -10.28 3.10
C TYR A 81 -0.43 -8.90 2.71
N THR A 82 -1.21 -8.15 1.93
CA THR A 82 -0.86 -6.78 1.55
C THR A 82 -0.83 -5.85 2.76
N ASN A 83 -1.77 -6.00 3.71
CA ASN A 83 -1.75 -5.27 4.98
C ASN A 83 -0.52 -5.59 5.83
N VAL A 84 -0.12 -6.87 5.94
CA VAL A 84 1.10 -7.27 6.65
C VAL A 84 2.35 -6.68 5.99
N LEU A 85 2.44 -6.73 4.66
CA LEU A 85 3.55 -6.11 3.91
C LEU A 85 3.61 -4.61 4.18
N MET A 86 2.46 -3.93 4.26
CA MET A 86 2.40 -2.50 4.58
C MET A 86 2.94 -2.19 5.98
N ILE A 87 2.72 -3.06 6.96
CA ILE A 87 3.31 -2.92 8.30
C ILE A 87 4.86 -2.98 8.23
N PHE A 88 5.42 -3.88 7.42
CA PHE A 88 6.88 -3.96 7.22
C PHE A 88 7.46 -2.72 6.52
N VAL A 89 6.77 -2.21 5.49
CA VAL A 89 7.16 -0.97 4.81
C VAL A 89 7.13 0.20 5.79
N PHE A 90 6.07 0.30 6.58
CA PHE A 90 5.92 1.32 7.62
C PHE A 90 7.03 1.24 8.68
N ALA A 91 7.32 0.04 9.20
CA ALA A 91 8.41 -0.17 10.16
C ALA A 91 9.78 0.22 9.57
N SER A 92 10.00 -0.09 8.29
CA SER A 92 11.22 0.31 7.57
C SER A 92 11.33 1.82 7.42
N ASP A 93 10.22 2.51 7.12
CA ASP A 93 10.18 3.97 7.00
C ASP A 93 10.48 4.65 8.34
N VAL A 94 9.91 4.15 9.45
CA VAL A 94 10.22 4.62 10.81
C VAL A 94 11.69 4.37 11.15
N TYR A 95 12.21 3.18 10.86
CA TYR A 95 13.60 2.84 11.14
C TYR A 95 14.58 3.75 10.39
N LEU A 96 14.39 3.94 9.09
CA LEU A 96 15.26 4.77 8.27
C LEU A 96 15.20 6.25 8.66
N ASN A 97 14.03 6.77 9.01
CA ASN A 97 13.86 8.17 9.33
C ASN A 97 14.27 8.54 10.75
N PHE A 98 13.94 7.72 11.75
CA PHE A 98 14.15 8.07 13.17
C PHE A 98 15.31 7.34 13.83
N ILE A 99 15.50 6.05 13.55
CA ILE A 99 16.45 5.19 14.28
C ILE A 99 17.83 5.21 13.62
N ARG A 100 17.89 5.12 12.29
CA ARG A 100 19.16 5.06 11.55
C ARG A 100 19.92 6.38 11.64
N LYS A 101 20.97 6.40 12.46
CA LYS A 101 22.02 7.41 12.40
C LYS A 101 22.83 7.15 11.13
N LEU A 102 22.71 8.02 10.13
CA LEU A 102 23.60 7.93 8.95
C LEU A 102 25.02 8.34 9.37
N PRO A 103 26.06 7.70 8.81
CA PRO A 103 27.42 8.14 9.03
C PRO A 103 27.55 9.61 8.61
N ALA A 104 28.36 10.37 9.36
CA ALA A 104 28.55 11.82 9.27
C ALA A 104 29.27 12.25 7.97
N ILE A 105 28.76 11.82 6.82
CA ILE A 105 29.07 12.42 5.53
C ILE A 105 28.52 13.83 5.62
N LYS A 106 29.41 14.84 5.69
CA LYS A 106 29.08 16.27 5.86
C LYS A 106 27.76 16.58 5.15
N PRO A 107 26.65 16.68 5.89
CA PRO A 107 25.37 16.80 5.25
C PRO A 107 25.33 18.21 4.68
N TRP A 108 25.17 18.32 3.36
CA TRP A 108 24.88 19.59 2.72
C TRP A 108 23.64 20.17 3.40
N LEU A 109 23.59 21.49 3.56
CA LEU A 109 22.52 22.17 4.29
C LEU A 109 21.12 21.77 3.77
N SER A 110 21.00 21.56 2.46
CA SER A 110 19.78 21.08 1.79
C SER A 110 19.35 19.68 2.26
N ASN A 111 20.27 18.71 2.36
CA ASN A 111 19.97 17.35 2.81
C ASN A 111 19.53 17.31 4.28
N SER A 112 20.10 18.17 5.13
CA SER A 112 19.68 18.27 6.54
C SER A 112 18.28 18.86 6.67
N TYR A 113 17.99 19.91 5.89
CA TYR A 113 16.68 20.55 5.85
C TYR A 113 15.60 19.59 5.35
N GLN A 114 15.84 18.92 4.22
CA GLN A 114 14.89 17.97 3.63
C GLN A 114 14.61 16.79 4.55
N ARG A 115 15.62 16.30 5.30
CA ARG A 115 15.43 15.25 6.30
C ARG A 115 14.59 15.72 7.49
N SER A 116 14.81 16.96 7.95
CA SER A 116 14.02 17.57 9.02
C SER A 116 12.56 17.74 8.60
N GLU A 117 12.33 18.20 7.38
CA GLU A 117 11.00 18.36 6.79
C GLU A 117 10.30 17.01 6.62
N ASN A 118 10.97 16.00 6.05
CA ASN A 118 10.44 14.64 5.94
C ASN A 118 10.06 14.05 7.29
N ARG A 119 10.88 14.24 8.34
CA ARG A 119 10.53 13.79 9.71
C ARG A 119 9.27 14.48 10.23
N ARG A 120 9.12 15.77 10.00
CA ARG A 120 7.93 16.53 10.42
C ARG A 120 6.68 16.03 9.69
N VAL A 121 6.78 15.81 8.37
CA VAL A 121 5.68 15.27 7.56
C VAL A 121 5.31 13.86 8.02
N ILE A 122 6.29 12.99 8.28
CA ILE A 122 6.05 11.64 8.78
C ILE A 122 5.33 11.70 10.13
N LEU A 123 5.75 12.54 11.08
CA LEU A 123 5.07 12.66 12.38
C LEU A 123 3.58 13.05 12.26
N ILE A 124 3.22 13.83 11.26
CA ILE A 124 1.83 14.24 11.00
C ILE A 124 1.04 13.09 10.36
N ILE A 125 1.63 12.37 9.41
CA ILE A 125 0.95 11.33 8.62
C ILE A 125 0.88 9.98 9.35
N LEU A 126 1.85 9.71 10.22
CA LEU A 126 2.03 8.43 10.89
C LEU A 126 0.81 7.94 11.68
N PRO A 127 0.12 8.79 12.48
CA PRO A 127 -1.11 8.37 13.16
C PRO A 127 -2.22 7.94 12.20
N MET A 128 -2.37 8.64 11.07
CA MET A 128 -3.38 8.32 10.06
C MET A 128 -3.07 6.99 9.35
N GLU A 129 -1.80 6.71 9.08
CA GLU A 129 -1.38 5.44 8.47
C GLU A 129 -1.53 4.25 9.40
N ILE A 130 -1.19 4.42 10.68
CA ILE A 130 -1.39 3.38 11.70
C ILE A 130 -2.88 3.07 11.83
N ALA A 131 -3.71 4.11 11.97
CA ALA A 131 -5.16 3.93 12.08
C ALA A 131 -5.75 3.26 10.84
N GLY A 132 -5.34 3.69 9.64
CA GLY A 132 -5.79 3.09 8.38
C GLY A 132 -5.35 1.63 8.22
N SER A 133 -4.12 1.31 8.57
CA SER A 133 -3.58 -0.06 8.46
C SER A 133 -4.23 -1.01 9.47
N LEU A 134 -4.45 -0.54 10.72
CA LEU A 134 -5.16 -1.30 11.74
C LEU A 134 -6.62 -1.56 11.35
N LEU A 135 -7.32 -0.54 10.84
CA LEU A 135 -8.71 -0.69 10.41
C LEU A 135 -8.81 -1.65 9.22
N ALA A 136 -7.93 -1.52 8.23
CA ALA A 136 -7.86 -2.46 7.11
C ALA A 136 -7.61 -3.89 7.60
N LEU A 137 -6.67 -4.10 8.52
CA LEU A 137 -6.38 -5.42 9.07
C LEU A 137 -7.61 -5.99 9.80
N MET A 138 -8.24 -5.23 10.69
CA MET A 138 -9.44 -5.65 11.42
C MET A 138 -10.61 -6.00 10.50
N THR A 139 -10.84 -5.20 9.45
CA THR A 139 -11.91 -5.51 8.48
C THR A 139 -11.61 -6.79 7.70
N THR A 140 -10.37 -6.99 7.24
CA THR A 140 -10.00 -8.21 6.50
C THR A 140 -10.02 -9.46 7.37
N THR A 141 -9.63 -9.37 8.65
CA THR A 141 -9.69 -10.52 9.58
C THR A 141 -11.12 -10.84 9.99
N ALA A 142 -11.96 -9.82 10.22
CA ALA A 142 -13.39 -10.01 10.49
C ALA A 142 -14.09 -10.73 9.32
N GLN A 143 -13.81 -10.31 8.08
CA GLN A 143 -14.35 -10.98 6.88
C GLN A 143 -13.89 -12.44 6.77
N ILE A 144 -12.63 -12.75 7.10
CA ILE A 144 -12.14 -14.14 7.08
C ILE A 144 -12.82 -14.99 8.15
N LEU A 145 -13.07 -14.42 9.35
CA LEU A 145 -13.73 -15.12 10.45
C LEU A 145 -15.22 -15.37 10.17
N GLU A 146 -15.91 -14.41 9.55
CA GLU A 146 -17.33 -14.55 9.17
C GLU A 146 -17.54 -15.61 8.08
N LEU A 147 -16.58 -15.74 7.17
CA LEU A 147 -16.65 -16.70 6.06
C LEU A 147 -16.28 -18.13 6.46
N ASN A 148 -15.75 -18.39 7.66
CA ASN A 148 -15.32 -19.71 8.14
C ASN A 148 -16.38 -20.38 9.03
#